data_AF-A0AAV0N7P0-F1
#
_entry.id   AF-A0AAV0N7P0-F1
#
_cell.length_a   1.000
_cell.length_b   1.000
_cell.length_c   1.000
_cell.angle_alpha   90.00
_cell.angle_beta   90.00
_cell.angle_gamma   90.00
#
_symmetry.space_group_name_H-M   'P 1'
#
loop_
_entity.id
_entity.type
_entity.pdbx_description
1 polymer ?
#
loop_
_entity_poly.entity_id
_entity_poly.type
_entity_poly.pdbx_seq_one_letter_code
_entity_poly.pdbx_strand_id
1 'polypeptide(L)'
;MLIYEFMSNGSLANLLYSKDNDAIILSWEDRVQIALDISHGIEYLHEGAVPPVIHRDLKSANILLDLSMRAKVADFGLSKEDAFDEQNSGLKGTYGYIDPVYIATNRFTTKSDIYSFGVIIFELITGIHPHQNLMEYINLAAMSSDGVDEIIDEKLAGKCEIQEVRELAKIGHRCLHKFQRKRPTIGEVSQGILKIKQRRHVRQDTMSSQASFSRVLSRIQSQHIELSRIASMKEGDP
;
A
#
# COMPACT_ATOMS: atom_id res chain seq x y z
N MET A 1 -10.88 23.52 -20.47
CA MET A 1 -10.90 22.06 -20.72
C MET A 1 -9.48 21.55 -20.55
N LEU A 2 -9.28 20.48 -19.79
CA LEU A 2 -7.98 19.84 -19.58
C LEU A 2 -8.02 18.44 -20.20
N ILE A 3 -6.92 17.98 -20.78
CA ILE A 3 -6.80 16.69 -21.47
C ILE A 3 -5.71 15.88 -20.77
N TYR A 4 -6.01 14.63 -20.44
CA TYR A 4 -5.12 13.72 -19.73
C TYR A 4 -5.05 12.37 -20.46
N GLU A 5 -4.04 11.57 -20.14
CA GLU A 5 -4.03 10.16 -20.49
C GLU A 5 -5.21 9.43 -19.82
N PHE A 6 -5.73 8.38 -20.47
CA PHE A 6 -6.85 7.63 -19.94
C PHE A 6 -6.37 6.54 -18.97
N MET A 7 -6.85 6.62 -17.73
CA MET A 7 -6.54 5.66 -16.65
C MET A 7 -7.61 4.57 -16.63
N SER A 8 -7.34 3.46 -17.31
CA SER A 8 -8.34 2.44 -17.66
C SER A 8 -9.04 1.77 -16.49
N ASN A 9 -8.37 1.67 -15.33
CA ASN A 9 -8.92 1.01 -14.14
C ASN A 9 -9.62 2.01 -13.20
N GLY A 10 -9.77 3.27 -13.61
CA GLY A 10 -10.46 4.29 -12.84
C GLY A 10 -9.70 4.70 -11.59
N SER A 11 -10.43 5.09 -10.54
CA SER A 11 -9.83 5.51 -9.27
C SER A 11 -9.65 4.35 -8.28
N LEU A 12 -8.74 4.51 -7.33
CA LEU A 12 -8.56 3.57 -6.23
C LEU A 12 -9.85 3.40 -5.42
N ALA A 13 -10.62 4.48 -5.23
CA ALA A 13 -11.92 4.40 -4.56
C ALA A 13 -12.90 3.49 -5.28
N ASN A 14 -12.93 3.50 -6.63
CA ASN A 14 -13.79 2.58 -7.39
C ASN A 14 -13.42 1.12 -7.11
N LEU A 15 -12.14 0.81 -6.98
CA LEU A 15 -11.67 -0.57 -6.80
C LEU A 15 -11.81 -1.06 -5.35
N LEU A 16 -11.61 -0.19 -4.36
CA LEU A 16 -11.77 -0.57 -2.94
C LEU A 16 -13.24 -0.77 -2.57
N TYR A 17 -14.12 0.13 -3.03
CA TYR A 17 -15.50 0.21 -2.57
C TYR A 17 -16.54 -0.37 -3.53
N SER A 18 -16.11 -0.95 -4.65
CA SER A 18 -17.07 -1.59 -5.57
C SER A 18 -17.84 -2.70 -4.86
N LYS A 19 -19.15 -2.70 -5.11
CA LYS A 19 -20.10 -3.72 -4.68
C LYS A 19 -20.43 -4.72 -5.80
N ASP A 20 -19.84 -4.53 -6.97
CA ASP A 20 -20.06 -5.43 -8.10
C ASP A 20 -19.29 -6.72 -7.90
N ASN A 21 -19.97 -7.86 -8.05
CA ASN A 21 -19.37 -9.19 -7.85
C ASN A 21 -18.27 -9.50 -8.88
N ASP A 22 -18.31 -8.84 -10.04
CA ASP A 22 -17.31 -9.00 -11.11
C ASP A 22 -16.19 -7.94 -11.05
N ALA A 23 -16.17 -7.10 -10.00
CA ALA A 23 -15.15 -6.07 -9.86
C ALA A 23 -13.76 -6.68 -9.63
N ILE A 24 -12.75 -6.01 -10.19
CA ILE A 24 -11.34 -6.35 -9.97
C ILE A 24 -11.04 -6.23 -8.46
N ILE A 25 -10.63 -7.34 -7.86
CA ILE A 25 -10.19 -7.37 -6.46
C ILE A 25 -8.70 -7.08 -6.41
N LEU A 26 -8.32 -5.98 -5.76
CA LEU A 26 -6.91 -5.65 -5.52
C LEU A 26 -6.25 -6.71 -4.64
N SER A 27 -5.23 -7.37 -5.18
CA SER A 27 -4.39 -8.27 -4.39
C SER A 27 -3.57 -7.49 -3.37
N TRP A 28 -3.05 -8.16 -2.35
CA TRP A 28 -2.14 -7.51 -1.39
C TRP A 28 -0.87 -6.95 -2.06
N GLU A 29 -0.44 -7.54 -3.18
CA GLU A 29 0.65 -7.00 -3.99
C GLU A 29 0.30 -5.70 -4.67
N ASP A 30 -0.86 -5.64 -5.31
CA ASP A 30 -1.34 -4.42 -5.94
C ASP A 30 -1.45 -3.30 -4.90
N ARG A 31 -1.99 -3.60 -3.71
CA ARG A 31 -2.15 -2.58 -2.65
C ARG A 31 -0.82 -2.02 -2.15
N VAL A 32 0.17 -2.87 -1.91
CA VAL A 32 1.53 -2.42 -1.53
C VAL A 32 2.18 -1.64 -2.67
N GLN A 33 1.98 -2.06 -3.91
CA GLN A 33 2.51 -1.38 -5.08
C GLN A 33 1.87 0.00 -5.31
N ILE A 34 0.55 0.11 -5.15
CA ILE A 34 -0.20 1.34 -5.21
C ILE A 34 0.27 2.29 -4.12
N ALA A 35 0.44 1.82 -2.88
CA ALA A 35 1.00 2.64 -1.79
C ALA A 35 2.39 3.19 -2.16
N LEU A 36 3.25 2.36 -2.73
CA LEU A 36 4.59 2.78 -3.16
C LEU A 36 4.52 3.84 -4.27
N ASP A 37 3.64 3.66 -5.25
CA ASP A 37 3.47 4.60 -6.37
C ASP A 37 2.95 5.95 -5.91
N ILE A 38 1.96 5.95 -5.00
CA ILE A 38 1.46 7.16 -4.35
C ILE A 38 2.60 7.85 -3.61
N SER A 39 3.40 7.09 -2.84
CA SER A 39 4.50 7.67 -2.07
C SER A 39 5.55 8.36 -2.94
N HIS A 40 5.91 7.76 -4.08
CA HIS A 40 6.82 8.40 -5.05
C HIS A 40 6.20 9.64 -5.70
N GLY A 41 4.90 9.61 -6.00
CA GLY A 41 4.19 10.79 -6.51
C GLY A 41 4.24 11.96 -5.52
N ILE A 42 3.98 11.70 -4.24
CA ILE A 42 4.06 12.71 -3.17
C ILE A 42 5.50 13.17 -2.95
N GLU A 43 6.48 12.25 -2.98
CA GLU A 43 7.90 12.54 -2.84
C GLU A 43 8.40 13.49 -3.92
N TYR A 44 7.99 13.27 -5.17
CA TYR A 44 8.26 14.21 -6.24
C TYR A 44 7.68 15.60 -5.95
N LEU A 45 6.44 15.70 -5.46
CA LEU A 45 5.81 16.99 -5.15
C LEU A 45 6.52 17.72 -4.00
N HIS A 46 6.89 17.00 -2.94
CA HIS A 46 7.43 17.62 -1.72
C HIS A 46 8.94 17.88 -1.79
N GLU A 47 9.69 17.01 -2.46
CA GLU A 47 11.15 17.01 -2.42
C GLU A 47 11.77 17.22 -3.82
N GLY A 48 11.06 16.87 -4.89
CA GLY A 48 11.52 17.02 -6.28
C GLY A 48 11.13 18.36 -6.95
N ALA A 49 9.97 18.90 -6.60
CA ALA A 49 9.49 20.18 -7.15
C ALA A 49 10.16 21.38 -6.45
N VAL A 50 10.47 22.43 -7.22
CA VAL A 50 11.07 23.67 -6.70
C VAL A 50 10.23 24.87 -7.17
N PRO A 51 9.48 25.54 -6.28
CA PRO A 51 9.31 25.22 -4.86
C PRO A 51 8.50 23.92 -4.63
N PRO A 52 8.58 23.30 -3.43
CA PRO A 52 7.74 22.17 -3.06
C PRO A 52 6.26 22.45 -3.29
N VAL A 53 5.50 21.43 -3.72
CA VAL A 53 4.07 21.51 -3.98
C VAL A 53 3.32 20.65 -2.98
N ILE A 54 2.30 21.22 -2.33
CA ILE A 54 1.37 20.51 -1.45
C ILE A 54 0.09 20.22 -2.23
N HIS A 55 -0.35 18.97 -2.24
CA HIS A 55 -1.51 18.52 -3.00
C HIS A 55 -2.83 19.00 -2.40
N ARG A 56 -2.98 18.93 -1.06
CA ARG A 56 -4.13 19.39 -0.26
C ARG A 56 -5.44 18.62 -0.41
N ASP A 57 -5.59 17.79 -1.44
CA ASP A 57 -6.78 16.92 -1.62
C ASP A 57 -6.40 15.47 -1.97
N LEU A 58 -5.41 14.91 -1.26
CA LEU A 58 -5.09 13.49 -1.39
C LEU A 58 -6.22 12.64 -0.81
N LYS A 59 -6.78 11.78 -1.65
CA LYS A 59 -7.85 10.83 -1.32
C LYS A 59 -7.85 9.67 -2.32
N SER A 60 -8.44 8.55 -1.96
CA SER A 60 -8.53 7.37 -2.85
C SER A 60 -9.20 7.68 -4.20
N ALA A 61 -10.15 8.62 -4.26
CA ALA A 61 -10.77 9.05 -5.52
C ALA A 61 -9.84 9.84 -6.46
N ASN A 62 -8.76 10.44 -5.92
CA ASN A 62 -7.75 11.19 -6.66
C ASN A 62 -6.49 10.36 -6.96
N ILE A 63 -6.53 9.06 -6.68
CA ILE A 63 -5.50 8.11 -7.10
C ILE A 63 -6.07 7.31 -8.28
N LEU A 64 -5.49 7.49 -9.47
CA LEU A 64 -5.95 6.83 -10.69
C LEU A 64 -5.02 5.68 -11.07
N LEU A 65 -5.58 4.62 -11.68
CA LEU A 65 -4.85 3.41 -12.03
C LEU A 65 -4.87 3.13 -13.54
N ASP A 66 -3.68 2.88 -14.09
CA ASP A 66 -3.52 2.49 -15.49
C ASP A 66 -3.79 0.99 -15.71
N LEU A 67 -3.66 0.52 -16.96
CA LEU A 67 -3.89 -0.89 -17.33
C LEU A 67 -3.01 -1.88 -16.55
N SER A 68 -1.85 -1.45 -16.08
CA SER A 68 -0.88 -2.27 -15.36
C SER A 68 -0.98 -2.11 -13.84
N MET A 69 -2.11 -1.57 -13.35
CA MET A 69 -2.37 -1.33 -11.93
C MET A 69 -1.37 -0.37 -11.28
N ARG A 70 -0.75 0.52 -12.07
CA ARG A 70 0.16 1.55 -11.57
C ARG A 70 -0.63 2.78 -11.17
N ALA A 71 -0.36 3.29 -9.99
CA ALA A 71 -1.08 4.41 -9.45
C ALA A 71 -0.44 5.74 -9.87
N LYS A 72 -1.28 6.75 -10.15
CA LYS A 72 -0.87 8.14 -10.35
C LYS A 72 -1.72 9.05 -9.48
N VAL A 73 -1.07 10.00 -8.82
CA VAL A 73 -1.75 11.08 -8.09
C VAL A 73 -2.34 12.05 -9.11
N ALA A 74 -3.63 12.37 -8.97
CA ALA A 74 -4.37 13.22 -9.87
C ALA A 74 -5.14 14.32 -9.11
N ASP A 75 -5.75 15.24 -9.87
CA ASP A 75 -6.51 16.38 -9.36
C ASP A 75 -5.74 17.38 -8.49
N PHE A 76 -4.90 18.16 -9.18
CA PHE A 76 -4.11 19.24 -8.61
C PHE A 76 -4.89 20.56 -8.46
N GLY A 77 -6.21 20.56 -8.60
CA GLY A 77 -7.03 21.79 -8.59
C GLY A 77 -6.97 22.58 -7.28
N LEU A 78 -6.60 21.92 -6.18
CA LEU A 78 -6.39 22.54 -4.86
C LEU A 78 -4.92 22.72 -4.49
N SER A 79 -4.00 22.21 -5.32
CA SER A 79 -2.56 22.19 -5.00
C SER A 79 -1.98 23.59 -4.89
N LYS A 80 -0.92 23.72 -4.09
CA LYS A 80 -0.26 24.99 -3.86
C LYS A 80 1.23 24.80 -3.57
N GLU A 81 2.04 25.71 -4.09
CA GLU A 81 3.44 25.83 -3.72
C GLU A 81 3.57 26.18 -2.23
N ASP A 82 4.47 25.51 -1.52
CA ASP A 82 4.74 25.68 -0.08
C ASP A 82 5.28 27.08 0.25
N ALA A 83 5.88 27.76 -0.73
CA ALA A 83 6.34 29.14 -0.60
C ALA A 83 5.21 30.19 -0.62
N PHE A 84 3.96 29.79 -0.88
CA PHE A 84 2.84 30.71 -1.00
C PHE A 84 2.23 31.01 0.38
N ASP A 85 1.98 32.29 0.66
CA ASP A 85 1.51 32.79 1.96
C ASP A 85 0.33 31.99 2.53
N GLU A 86 0.59 31.25 3.62
CA GLU A 86 -0.29 30.25 4.23
C GLU A 86 -1.65 30.84 4.67
N GLN A 87 -1.73 32.15 4.91
CA GLN A 87 -2.83 32.76 5.66
C GLN A 87 -4.14 32.96 4.86
N ASN A 88 -4.11 32.91 3.51
CA ASN A 88 -5.25 33.38 2.69
C ASN A 88 -5.91 32.31 1.79
N SER A 89 -5.59 31.04 1.96
CA SER A 89 -6.11 29.99 1.05
C SER A 89 -7.41 29.31 1.49
N GLY A 90 -7.83 29.53 2.75
CA GLY A 90 -9.01 28.91 3.36
C GLY A 90 -8.89 27.39 3.56
N LEU A 91 -9.72 26.84 4.45
CA LEU A 91 -9.85 25.40 4.66
C LEU A 91 -10.45 24.75 3.40
N LYS A 92 -9.67 23.88 2.78
CA LYS A 92 -10.02 23.10 1.58
C LYS A 92 -9.55 21.66 1.75
N GLY A 93 -10.24 20.72 1.08
CA GLY A 93 -9.93 19.31 1.10
C GLY A 93 -11.19 18.47 1.34
N THR A 94 -11.04 17.15 1.28
CA THR A 94 -12.15 16.21 1.44
C THR A 94 -12.27 15.71 2.89
N TYR A 95 -13.45 15.84 3.48
CA TYR A 95 -13.73 15.36 4.85
C TYR A 95 -13.38 13.88 5.02
N GLY A 96 -12.73 13.53 6.13
CA GLY A 96 -12.16 12.21 6.40
C GLY A 96 -10.65 12.12 6.10
N TYR A 97 -10.14 12.94 5.19
CA TYR A 97 -8.72 12.98 4.80
C TYR A 97 -7.97 14.20 5.33
N ILE A 98 -8.71 15.25 5.74
CA ILE A 98 -8.13 16.51 6.18
C ILE A 98 -7.38 16.31 7.50
N ASP A 99 -6.14 16.78 7.53
CA ASP A 99 -5.32 16.83 8.72
C ASP A 99 -6.01 17.62 9.85
N PRO A 100 -6.24 17.04 11.04
CA PRO A 100 -6.89 17.73 12.15
C PRO A 100 -6.13 18.97 12.63
N VAL A 101 -4.80 19.00 12.46
CA VAL A 101 -4.00 20.19 12.77
C VAL A 101 -4.26 21.31 11.77
N TYR A 102 -4.45 20.97 10.49
CA TYR A 102 -4.83 21.94 9.47
C TYR A 102 -6.25 22.49 9.72
N ILE A 103 -7.21 21.64 10.11
CA ILE A 103 -8.55 22.11 10.52
C ILE A 103 -8.43 23.10 11.68
N ALA A 104 -7.63 22.78 12.70
CA ALA A 104 -7.51 23.61 13.91
C ALA A 104 -6.75 24.92 13.70
N THR A 105 -5.75 24.93 12.82
CA THR A 105 -4.82 26.08 12.67
C THR A 105 -5.04 26.86 11.38
N ASN A 106 -5.84 26.33 10.45
CA ASN A 106 -5.97 26.81 9.07
C ASN A 106 -4.63 26.89 8.31
N ARG A 107 -3.60 26.15 8.76
CA ARG A 107 -2.29 26.03 8.10
C ARG A 107 -2.10 24.64 7.52
N PHE A 108 -1.90 24.58 6.20
CA PHE A 108 -1.56 23.36 5.50
C PHE A 108 -0.05 23.32 5.28
N THR A 109 0.53 22.12 5.37
CA THR A 109 1.96 21.89 5.13
C THR A 109 2.13 20.60 4.34
N THR A 110 3.34 20.29 3.90
CA THR A 110 3.66 18.95 3.37
C THR A 110 3.26 17.84 4.35
N LYS A 111 3.34 18.07 5.66
CA LYS A 111 2.88 17.11 6.69
C LYS A 111 1.37 16.88 6.71
N SER A 112 0.57 17.78 6.13
CA SER A 112 -0.86 17.57 5.97
C SER A 112 -1.15 16.52 4.88
N ASP A 113 -0.41 16.54 3.77
CA ASP A 113 -0.48 15.48 2.75
C ASP A 113 -0.03 14.11 3.32
N ILE A 114 0.99 14.08 4.18
CA ILE A 114 1.42 12.84 4.87
C ILE A 114 0.28 12.25 5.70
N TYR A 115 -0.52 13.09 6.37
CA TYR A 115 -1.68 12.61 7.12
C TYR A 115 -2.73 12.00 6.19
N SER A 116 -3.09 12.69 5.11
CA SER A 116 -4.06 12.20 4.12
C SER A 116 -3.58 10.88 3.50
N PHE A 117 -2.28 10.74 3.23
CA PHE A 117 -1.71 9.48 2.75
C PHE A 117 -1.77 8.37 3.82
N GLY A 118 -1.61 8.70 5.09
CA GLY A 118 -1.85 7.77 6.20
C GLY A 118 -3.28 7.22 6.21
N VAL A 119 -4.29 8.04 5.88
CA VAL A 119 -5.68 7.59 5.72
C VAL A 119 -5.79 6.60 4.55
N ILE A 120 -5.19 6.93 3.39
CA ILE A 120 -5.19 6.05 2.21
C ILE A 120 -4.50 4.71 2.49
N ILE A 121 -3.41 4.69 3.27
CA ILE A 121 -2.76 3.44 3.70
C ILE A 121 -3.77 2.55 4.45
N PHE A 122 -4.60 3.12 5.33
CA PHE A 122 -5.61 2.33 6.03
C PHE A 122 -6.81 1.98 5.16
N GLU A 123 -7.20 2.80 4.17
CA GLU A 123 -8.17 2.39 3.15
C GLU A 123 -7.66 1.15 2.39
N LEU A 124 -6.36 1.11 2.05
CA LEU A 124 -5.73 -0.06 1.41
C LEU A 124 -5.70 -1.30 2.32
N ILE A 125 -5.51 -1.13 3.63
CA ILE A 125 -5.49 -2.28 4.57
C ILE A 125 -6.89 -2.82 4.82
N THR A 126 -7.85 -1.92 5.04
CA THR A 126 -9.18 -2.25 5.57
C THR A 126 -10.24 -2.42 4.49
N GLY A 127 -10.07 -1.78 3.33
CA GLY A 127 -11.14 -1.66 2.32
C GLY A 127 -12.34 -0.83 2.79
N ILE A 128 -12.21 -0.07 3.89
CA ILE A 128 -13.28 0.74 4.50
C ILE A 128 -13.14 2.20 4.06
N HIS A 129 -14.25 2.84 3.69
CA HIS A 129 -14.25 4.26 3.33
C HIS A 129 -14.12 5.13 4.58
N PRO A 130 -13.42 6.29 4.56
CA PRO A 130 -13.23 7.13 5.75
C PRO A 130 -14.53 7.58 6.45
N HIS A 131 -15.64 7.67 5.71
CA HIS A 131 -16.97 7.99 6.27
C HIS A 131 -17.65 6.83 7.01
N GLN A 132 -17.07 5.63 6.98
CA GLN A 132 -17.57 4.42 7.65
C GLN A 132 -16.79 4.14 8.95
N ASN A 133 -16.53 5.19 9.74
CA ASN A 133 -15.81 5.12 11.03
C ASN A 133 -14.38 4.56 10.94
N LEU A 134 -13.70 4.71 9.80
CA LEU A 134 -12.33 4.19 9.61
C LEU A 134 -11.37 4.59 10.75
N MET A 135 -11.44 5.86 11.20
CA MET A 135 -10.57 6.33 12.30
C MET A 135 -10.83 5.62 13.63
N GLU A 136 -12.05 5.15 13.88
CA GLU A 136 -12.37 4.37 15.08
C GLU A 136 -11.70 3.00 15.02
N TYR A 137 -11.83 2.29 13.89
CA TYR A 137 -11.14 1.02 13.65
C TYR A 137 -9.62 1.15 13.80
N ILE A 138 -9.03 2.21 13.23
CA ILE A 138 -7.59 2.48 13.35
C ILE A 138 -7.19 2.66 14.82
N ASN A 139 -7.96 3.43 15.59
CA ASN A 139 -7.65 3.68 16.99
C ASN A 139 -7.79 2.41 17.85
N LEU A 140 -8.82 1.59 17.61
CA LEU A 140 -9.02 0.32 18.30
C LEU A 140 -7.89 -0.68 17.96
N ALA A 141 -7.55 -0.81 16.68
CA ALA A 141 -6.45 -1.67 16.23
C ALA A 141 -5.09 -1.29 16.84
N ALA A 142 -4.90 -0.01 17.18
CA ALA A 142 -3.68 0.46 17.84
C ALA A 142 -3.59 0.12 19.34
N MET A 143 -4.67 -0.37 19.96
CA MET A 143 -4.70 -0.70 21.40
C MET A 143 -4.05 -2.04 21.73
N SER A 144 -3.87 -2.93 20.74
CA SER A 144 -3.17 -4.20 20.91
C SER A 144 -2.10 -4.39 19.83
N SER A 145 -1.16 -5.32 20.07
CA SER A 145 -0.08 -5.62 19.11
C SER A 145 -0.56 -6.32 17.83
N ASP A 146 -1.73 -6.94 17.89
CA ASP A 146 -2.37 -7.76 16.88
C ASP A 146 -3.69 -7.16 16.36
N GLY A 147 -4.15 -6.02 16.88
CA GLY A 147 -5.44 -5.42 16.51
C GLY A 147 -5.53 -5.02 15.03
N VAL A 148 -4.38 -4.82 14.38
CA VAL A 148 -4.32 -4.61 12.91
C VAL A 148 -4.87 -5.82 12.16
N ASP A 149 -4.72 -7.03 12.69
CA ASP A 149 -5.18 -8.27 12.06
C ASP A 149 -6.70 -8.33 11.98
N GLU A 150 -7.40 -7.70 12.92
CA GLU A 150 -8.86 -7.67 13.02
C GLU A 150 -9.51 -6.70 12.03
N ILE A 151 -8.73 -5.73 11.51
CA ILE A 151 -9.23 -4.71 10.58
C ILE A 151 -8.80 -4.97 9.14
N ILE A 152 -8.16 -6.10 8.86
CA ILE A 152 -7.76 -6.46 7.49
C ILE A 152 -9.02 -6.67 6.64
N ASP A 153 -9.01 -6.11 5.43
CA ASP A 153 -10.05 -6.34 4.43
C ASP A 153 -10.33 -7.85 4.27
N GLU A 154 -11.58 -8.26 4.45
CA GLU A 154 -12.02 -9.64 4.31
C GLU A 154 -11.64 -10.25 2.95
N LYS A 155 -11.57 -9.43 1.89
CA LYS A 155 -11.15 -9.86 0.54
C LYS A 155 -9.69 -10.34 0.50
N LEU A 156 -8.87 -9.90 1.47
CA LEU A 156 -7.46 -10.27 1.64
C LEU A 156 -7.22 -11.40 2.65
N ALA A 157 -8.25 -11.88 3.34
CA ALA A 157 -8.12 -12.94 4.34
C ALA A 157 -7.45 -14.20 3.74
N GLY A 158 -6.35 -14.65 4.36
CA GLY A 158 -5.55 -15.78 3.88
C GLY A 158 -4.74 -15.54 2.60
N LYS A 159 -4.75 -14.32 2.04
CA LYS A 159 -4.05 -13.92 0.81
C LYS A 159 -2.98 -12.85 1.02
N CYS A 160 -2.67 -12.54 2.28
CA CYS A 160 -1.64 -11.57 2.65
C CYS A 160 -0.76 -12.11 3.78
N GLU A 161 0.48 -11.65 3.80
CA GLU A 161 1.41 -11.89 4.89
C GLU A 161 1.12 -10.89 6.02
N ILE A 162 0.57 -11.37 7.14
CA ILE A 162 0.16 -10.53 8.28
C ILE A 162 1.29 -9.58 8.73
N GLN A 163 2.54 -10.07 8.72
CA GLN A 163 3.69 -9.25 9.10
C GLN A 163 3.89 -8.05 8.18
N GLU A 164 3.65 -8.19 6.88
CA GLU A 164 3.73 -7.08 5.93
C GLU A 164 2.60 -6.07 6.18
N VAL A 165 1.39 -6.56 6.47
CA VAL A 165 0.24 -5.71 6.81
C VAL A 165 0.53 -4.89 8.07
N ARG A 166 1.05 -5.53 9.12
CA ARG A 166 1.46 -4.87 10.36
C ARG A 166 2.58 -3.84 10.12
N GLU A 167 3.52 -4.12 9.23
CA GLU A 167 4.58 -3.17 8.86
C GLU A 167 4.02 -1.95 8.12
N LEU A 168 3.09 -2.15 7.19
CA LEU A 168 2.43 -1.05 6.48
C LEU A 168 1.53 -0.24 7.43
N ALA A 169 0.79 -0.89 8.32
CA ALA A 169 -0.02 -0.24 9.35
C ALA A 169 0.83 0.62 10.30
N LYS A 170 2.02 0.15 10.70
CA LYS A 170 2.96 0.95 11.50
C LYS A 170 3.39 2.22 10.77
N ILE A 171 3.61 2.15 9.45
CA ILE A 171 3.89 3.33 8.63
C ILE A 171 2.67 4.27 8.66
N GLY A 172 1.47 3.76 8.38
CA GLY A 172 0.21 4.51 8.42
C GLY A 172 -0.03 5.21 9.77
N HIS A 173 0.14 4.52 10.90
CA HIS A 173 -0.01 5.13 12.23
C HIS A 173 0.97 6.29 12.47
N ARG A 174 2.22 6.17 12.00
CA ARG A 174 3.19 7.29 12.09
C ARG A 174 2.76 8.47 11.23
N CYS A 175 2.19 8.23 10.05
CA CYS A 175 1.62 9.26 9.20
C CYS A 175 0.43 9.99 9.87
N LEU A 176 -0.41 9.25 10.60
CA LEU A 176 -1.56 9.78 11.34
C LEU A 176 -1.21 10.39 12.70
N HIS A 177 0.07 10.53 13.04
CA HIS A 177 0.48 11.02 14.35
C HIS A 177 -0.08 12.42 14.64
N LYS A 178 -0.67 12.62 15.83
CA LYS A 178 -1.33 13.87 16.26
C LYS A 178 -0.46 15.13 16.16
N PHE A 179 0.84 15.00 16.45
CA PHE A 179 1.83 16.06 16.26
C PHE A 179 2.48 15.96 14.87
N GLN A 180 2.28 16.97 14.01
CA GLN A 180 2.86 17.06 12.65
C GLN A 180 4.38 16.81 12.60
N ARG A 181 5.12 17.35 13.58
CA ARG A 181 6.59 17.16 13.68
C ARG A 181 7.03 15.71 13.90
N LYS A 182 6.16 14.85 14.42
CA LYS A 182 6.43 13.42 14.63
C LYS A 182 5.99 12.55 13.46
N ARG A 183 5.28 13.12 12.48
CA ARG A 183 4.98 12.43 11.23
C ARG A 183 6.29 12.27 10.44
N PRO A 184 6.51 11.13 9.76
CA PRO A 184 7.69 10.92 8.95
C PRO A 184 7.75 11.91 7.79
N THR A 185 8.93 12.04 7.18
CA THR A 185 9.09 12.58 5.83
C THR A 185 8.51 11.61 4.80
N ILE A 186 8.18 12.09 3.61
CA ILE A 186 7.69 11.19 2.56
C ILE A 186 8.78 10.20 2.12
N GLY A 187 10.05 10.62 2.04
CA GLY A 187 11.16 9.69 1.79
C GLY A 187 11.25 8.55 2.80
N GLU A 188 11.08 8.81 4.11
CA GLU A 188 11.02 7.75 5.13
C GLU A 188 9.85 6.78 4.94
N VAL A 189 8.71 7.29 4.44
CA VAL A 189 7.53 6.48 4.12
C VAL A 189 7.81 5.62 2.88
N SER A 190 8.27 6.22 1.78
CA SER A 190 8.65 5.53 0.53
C SER A 190 9.64 4.39 0.82
N GLN A 191 10.70 4.67 1.58
CA GLN A 191 11.69 3.67 1.98
C GLN A 191 11.11 2.56 2.87
N GLY A 192 10.18 2.90 3.74
CA GLY A 192 9.46 1.92 4.56
C GLY A 192 8.66 0.94 3.72
N ILE A 193 7.87 1.46 2.77
CA ILE A 193 7.03 0.66 1.86
C ILE A 193 7.91 -0.18 0.92
N LEU A 194 8.99 0.41 0.38
CA LEU A 194 9.93 -0.30 -0.48
C LEU A 194 10.57 -1.51 0.21
N LYS A 195 10.92 -1.39 1.50
CA LYS A 195 11.47 -2.51 2.29
C LYS A 195 10.47 -3.67 2.42
N ILE A 196 9.18 -3.38 2.56
CA ILE A 196 8.13 -4.42 2.59
C ILE A 196 8.14 -5.18 1.26
N LYS A 197 8.13 -4.45 0.14
CA LYS A 197 8.16 -5.05 -1.21
C LYS A 197 9.42 -5.87 -1.46
N GLN A 198 10.61 -5.37 -1.09
CA GLN A 198 11.88 -6.07 -1.29
C GLN A 198 11.96 -7.39 -0.50
N ARG A 199 11.51 -7.38 0.76
CA ARG A 199 11.47 -8.59 1.60
C ARG A 199 10.59 -9.68 0.97
N ARG A 200 9.50 -9.30 0.31
CA ARG A 200 8.63 -10.23 -0.40
C ARG A 200 9.34 -10.91 -1.57
N HIS A 201 10.01 -10.14 -2.43
CA HIS A 201 10.76 -10.70 -3.57
C HIS A 201 11.81 -11.70 -3.10
N VAL A 202 12.61 -11.36 -2.08
CA VAL A 202 13.62 -12.27 -1.52
C VAL A 202 12.99 -13.56 -0.99
N ARG A 203 11.83 -13.49 -0.33
CA ARG A 203 11.10 -14.68 0.15
C ARG A 203 10.59 -15.53 -1.00
N GLN A 204 9.97 -14.93 -2.01
CA GLN A 204 9.47 -15.64 -3.19
C GLN A 204 10.60 -16.34 -3.95
N ASP A 205 11.74 -15.68 -4.14
CA ASP A 205 12.93 -16.26 -4.78
C ASP A 205 13.49 -17.44 -3.97
N THR A 206 13.53 -17.30 -2.64
CA THR A 206 13.99 -18.38 -1.74
C THR A 206 13.05 -19.57 -1.78
N MET A 207 11.73 -19.35 -1.73
CA MET A 207 10.72 -20.42 -1.80
C MET A 207 10.71 -21.10 -3.17
N SER A 208 10.84 -20.34 -4.27
CA SER A 208 10.93 -20.87 -5.63
C SER A 208 12.17 -21.77 -5.78
N SER A 209 13.31 -21.31 -5.24
CA SER A 209 14.55 -22.08 -5.22
C SER A 209 14.39 -23.36 -4.40
N GLN A 210 13.87 -23.29 -3.17
CA GLN A 210 13.62 -24.47 -2.34
C GLN A 210 12.67 -25.47 -2.99
N ALA A 211 11.57 -25.00 -3.61
CA ALA A 211 10.63 -25.85 -4.32
C ALA A 211 11.29 -26.54 -5.53
N SER A 212 12.17 -25.84 -6.24
CA SER A 212 12.98 -26.41 -7.32
C SER A 212 13.92 -27.50 -6.80
N PHE A 213 14.66 -27.24 -5.72
CA PHE A 213 15.55 -28.22 -5.08
C PHE A 213 14.79 -29.47 -4.61
N SER A 214 13.65 -29.31 -3.93
CA SER A 214 12.81 -30.42 -3.47
C SER A 214 12.31 -31.29 -4.63
N ARG A 215 11.94 -30.68 -5.76
CA ARG A 215 11.56 -31.42 -6.99
C ARG A 215 12.72 -32.19 -7.61
N VAL A 216 13.94 -31.68 -7.52
CA VAL A 216 15.13 -32.38 -8.01
C VAL A 216 15.47 -33.56 -7.09
N LEU A 217 15.43 -33.36 -5.78
CA LEU A 217 15.71 -34.43 -4.80
C LEU A 217 14.70 -35.59 -4.90
N SER A 218 13.41 -35.29 -5.09
CA SER A 218 12.41 -36.33 -5.27
C SER A 218 12.63 -37.15 -6.54
N ARG A 219 13.08 -36.53 -7.63
CA ARG A 219 13.47 -37.25 -8.86
C ARG A 219 14.67 -38.16 -8.65
N ILE A 220 15.69 -37.68 -7.94
CA ILE A 220 16.88 -38.48 -7.62
C ILE A 220 16.51 -39.69 -6.75
N GLN A 221 15.69 -39.50 -5.71
CA GLN A 221 15.21 -40.60 -4.87
C GLN A 221 14.41 -41.63 -5.66
N SER A 222 13.51 -41.20 -6.54
CA SER A 222 12.75 -42.11 -7.41
C SER A 222 13.67 -42.93 -8.33
N GLN A 223 14.68 -42.31 -8.94
CA GLN A 223 15.65 -43.01 -9.78
C GLN A 223 16.49 -44.01 -8.98
N HIS A 224 16.92 -43.66 -7.76
CA HIS A 224 17.68 -44.57 -6.90
C HIS A 224 16.85 -45.79 -6.49
N ILE A 225 15.56 -45.60 -6.19
CA ILE A 225 14.63 -46.71 -5.88
C ILE A 225 14.47 -47.64 -7.08
N GLU A 226 14.32 -47.08 -8.28
CA GLU A 226 14.16 -47.85 -9.52
C GLU A 226 15.43 -48.67 -9.86
N LEU A 227 16.61 -48.05 -9.77
CA LEU A 227 17.89 -48.74 -9.95
C LEU A 227 18.11 -49.87 -8.94
N SER A 228 17.70 -49.66 -7.69
CA SER A 228 17.82 -50.67 -6.63
C SER A 228 16.91 -51.88 -6.88
N ARG A 229 15.69 -51.66 -7.43
CA ARG A 229 14.80 -52.74 -7.87
C ARG A 229 15.39 -53.53 -9.03
N ILE A 230 15.96 -52.85 -10.03
CA ILE A 230 16.57 -53.50 -11.20
C ILE A 230 17.78 -54.35 -10.80
N ALA A 231 18.61 -53.87 -9.86
CA ALA A 231 19.74 -54.63 -9.33
C ALA A 231 19.28 -55.90 -8.59
N SER A 232 18.24 -55.79 -7.75
CA SER A 232 17.64 -56.93 -7.03
C SER A 232 17.02 -57.98 -7.95
N MET A 233 16.51 -57.60 -9.13
CA MET A 233 15.92 -58.53 -10.09
C MET A 233 16.98 -59.32 -10.88
N LYS A 234 18.24 -58.87 -10.93
CA LYS A 234 19.33 -59.56 -11.64
C LYS A 234 20.05 -60.63 -10.81
N GLU A 235 19.87 -60.67 -9.50
CA GLU A 235 20.45 -61.69 -8.62
C GLU A 235 19.55 -62.93 -8.43
N GLY A 236 18.42 -62.99 -9.16
CA GLY A 236 17.37 -64.00 -8.97
C GLY A 236 17.19 -65.04 -10.09
N ASP A 237 18.04 -65.08 -11.13
CA ASP A 237 17.97 -66.13 -12.15
C ASP A 237 19.12 -67.15 -11.96
N PRO A 238 18.82 -68.45 -11.77
CA PRO A 238 19.79 -69.51 -11.42
C PRO A 238 20.73 -69.93 -12.55
#